data_AF-A0A1Z8U777-F1
#
_entry.id   AF-A0A1Z8U777-F1
#
_cell.length_a   1.000
_cell.length_b   1.000
_cell.length_c   1.000
_cell.angle_alpha   90.00
_cell.angle_beta   90.00
_cell.angle_gamma   90.00
#
_symmetry.space_group_name_H-M   'P 1'
#
loop_
_entity.id
_entity.type
_entity.pdbx_description
1 polymer ?
#
loop_
_entity_poly.entity_id
_entity_poly.type
_entity_poly.pdbx_seq_one_letter_code
_entity_poly.pdbx_strand_id
1 'polypeptide(L)' 'MVKKIDGEYFLSRTEAMEYITFAYDVKWCVTKWERNLIRINYETRLGRGSGKFTAFRCKNSSNVRLNKFDIDKHFSLVN' A
#
# COMPACT_ATOMS: atom_id res chain seq x y z
N MET A 1 -8.97 -8.96 -5.96
CA MET A 1 -8.15 -9.87 -6.78
C MET A 1 -6.87 -9.16 -7.20
N VAL A 2 -5.74 -9.64 -6.68
CA VAL A 2 -4.39 -9.12 -6.97
C VAL A 2 -4.13 -9.21 -8.47
N LYS A 3 -3.68 -8.10 -9.07
CA LYS A 3 -3.31 -8.09 -10.49
C LYS A 3 -1.81 -8.22 -10.61
N LYS A 4 -1.36 -9.23 -11.37
CA LYS A 4 0.03 -9.31 -11.82
C LYS A 4 0.12 -8.62 -13.19
N ILE A 5 0.98 -7.61 -13.32
CA ILE A 5 1.24 -6.93 -14.59
C ILE A 5 2.75 -6.92 -14.74
N ASP A 6 3.26 -7.50 -15.82
CA ASP A 6 4.69 -7.54 -16.14
C ASP A 6 5.59 -8.05 -14.99
N GLY A 7 5.16 -9.11 -14.30
CA GLY A 7 5.90 -9.68 -13.17
C GLY A 7 5.64 -8.99 -11.83
N GLU A 8 5.17 -7.74 -11.83
CA GLU A 8 4.87 -6.97 -10.62
C GLU A 8 3.45 -7.19 -10.10
N TYR A 9 3.30 -7.15 -8.77
CA TYR A 9 2.02 -7.35 -8.10
C TYR A 9 1.40 -6.00 -7.73
N PHE A 10 0.18 -5.77 -8.20
CA PHE A 10 -0.58 -4.56 -7.94
C PHE A 10 -1.77 -4.87 -7.04
N LEU A 11 -1.77 -4.25 -5.86
CA LEU A 11 -2.77 -4.45 -4.81
C LEU A 11 -3.79 -3.32 -4.86
N SER A 12 -5.09 -3.61 -4.78
CA SER A 12 -6.09 -2.58 -4.46
C SER A 12 -5.84 -1.99 -3.07
N ARG A 13 -6.54 -0.90 -2.72
CA ARG A 13 -6.39 -0.27 -1.40
C ARG A 13 -6.68 -1.23 -0.24
N THR A 14 -7.74 -2.03 -0.36
CA THR A 14 -8.11 -3.02 0.66
C THR A 14 -7.05 -4.12 0.77
N GLU A 15 -6.64 -4.69 -0.36
CA GLU A 15 -5.59 -5.72 -0.40
C GLU A 15 -4.26 -5.21 0.15
N ALA A 16 -3.90 -3.95 -0.13
CA ALA A 16 -2.69 -3.34 0.41
C ALA A 16 -2.77 -3.19 1.93
N MET A 17 -3.91 -2.78 2.48
CA MET A 17 -4.09 -2.65 3.93
C MET A 17 -4.03 -4.01 4.63
N GLU A 18 -4.71 -5.02 4.09
CA GLU A 18 -4.65 -6.39 4.60
C GLU A 18 -3.22 -6.92 4.54
N TYR A 19 -2.58 -6.81 3.37
CA TYR A 19 -1.20 -7.26 3.16
C TYR A 19 -0.24 -6.59 4.15
N ILE A 20 -0.32 -5.27 4.33
CA ILE A 20 0.54 -4.54 5.27
C ILE A 20 0.31 -5.03 6.71
N THR A 21 -0.95 -5.20 7.10
CA THR A 21 -1.32 -5.65 8.45
C THR A 21 -0.76 -7.04 8.74
N PHE A 22 -0.86 -7.97 7.78
CA PHE A 22 -0.40 -9.35 7.97
C PHE A 22 1.11 -9.54 7.79
N ALA A 23 1.72 -8.93 6.77
CA ALA A 23 3.13 -9.16 6.43
C ALA A 23 4.10 -8.37 7.31
N TYR A 24 3.65 -7.24 7.86
CA TYR A 24 4.50 -6.26 8.56
C TYR A 24 4.05 -6.04 10.02
N ASP A 25 3.21 -6.91 10.60
CA ASP A 25 2.77 -6.84 12.00
C ASP A 25 2.31 -5.43 12.44
N VAL A 26 1.64 -4.73 11.51
CA VAL A 26 1.16 -3.37 11.71
C VAL A 26 -0.15 -3.44 12.50
N LYS A 27 -0.24 -2.74 13.64
CA LYS A 27 -1.43 -2.75 14.50
C LYS A 27 -2.68 -2.23 13.79
N TRP A 28 -2.50 -1.13 13.06
CA TRP A 28 -3.52 -0.55 12.20
C TRP A 28 -2.88 0.24 11.08
N CYS A 29 -3.55 0.30 9.93
CA CYS A 29 -3.20 1.21 8.86
C CYS A 29 -4.46 1.81 8.24
N VAL A 30 -4.34 3.03 7.70
CA VAL A 30 -5.41 3.70 6.95
C VAL A 30 -4.84 4.35 5.70
N THR A 31 -5.59 4.27 4.62
CA THR A 31 -5.22 4.87 3.34
C THR A 31 -6.00 6.17 3.12
N LYS A 32 -5.33 7.22 2.65
CA LYS A 32 -5.94 8.51 2.29
C LYS A 32 -5.43 8.97 0.92
N TRP A 33 -6.31 9.54 0.12
CA TRP A 33 -5.91 10.27 -1.09
C TRP A 33 -5.21 11.57 -0.74
N GLU A 34 -4.04 11.78 -1.33
CA GLU A 34 -3.31 13.04 -1.24
C GLU A 34 -2.82 13.42 -2.63
N ARG A 35 -3.54 14.36 -3.26
CA ARG A 35 -3.33 14.76 -4.66
C ARG A 35 -3.41 13.55 -5.59
N ASN A 36 -2.28 13.09 -6.13
CA ASN A 36 -2.16 11.96 -7.07
C ASN A 36 -1.54 10.71 -6.42
N LEU A 37 -1.35 10.72 -5.11
CA LEU A 37 -0.73 9.64 -4.35
C LEU A 37 -1.70 9.09 -3.30
N ILE A 38 -1.43 7.87 -2.86
CA ILE A 38 -2.06 7.31 -1.67
C ILE A 38 -1.08 7.43 -0.52
N ARG A 39 -1.48 8.16 0.53
CA ARG A 39 -0.79 8.10 1.81
C ARG A 39 -1.32 6.92 2.61
N ILE A 40 -0.42 6.13 3.16
CA ILE A 40 -0.72 5.11 4.17
C ILE A 40 -0.19 5.62 5.49
N ASN A 41 -1.08 5.87 6.45
CA ASN A 41 -0.69 6.10 7.84
C ASN A 41 -0.82 4.77 8.59
N TYR A 42 0.12 4.48 9.47
CA TYR A 42 0.19 3.20 10.15
C TYR A 42 0.79 3.33 11.55
N GLU A 43 0.55 2.31 12.37
CA GLU A 43 1.17 2.15 13.69
C GLU A 43 1.84 0.79 13.78
N THR A 44 3.15 0.80 14.02
CA THR A 44 3.93 -0.40 14.30
C THR A 44 4.13 -0.57 15.81
N ARG A 45 4.94 -1.54 16.22
CA ARG A 45 5.38 -1.64 17.63
C ARG A 45 6.29 -0.48 18.04
N LEU A 46 7.01 0.12 17.08
CA LEU A 46 7.97 1.20 17.30
C LEU A 46 7.32 2.58 17.31
N GLY A 47 6.12 2.72 16.74
CA GLY A 47 5.32 3.94 16.80
C GLY A 47 4.56 4.22 15.51
N ARG A 48 4.14 5.47 15.35
CA ARG A 48 3.36 5.95 14.19
C ARG A 48 4.25 6.36 13.04
N GLY A 49 3.85 5.98 11.84
CA GLY A 49 4.52 6.35 10.60
C GLY A 49 3.55 6.69 9.49
N SER A 50 4.08 7.25 8.40
CA SER A 50 3.34 7.41 7.17
C SER A 50 4.24 7.27 5.95
N GLY A 51 3.70 6.65 4.89
CA GLY A 51 4.36 6.51 3.58
C GLY A 51 3.46 7.01 2.46
N LYS A 52 4.04 7.52 1.37
CA LYS A 52 3.33 7.94 0.15
C LYS A 52 3.64 6.99 -0.98
N PHE A 53 2.61 6.53 -1.67
CA PHE A 53 2.72 5.52 -2.72
C PHE A 53 2.02 5.99 -3.98
N THR A 54 2.61 5.66 -5.12
CA THR A 54 2.05 5.97 -6.44
C THR A 54 0.80 5.14 -6.68
N ALA A 55 -0.28 5.82 -7.04
CA ALA A 55 -1.54 5.21 -7.40
C ALA A 55 -1.57 4.87 -8.89
N PHE A 56 -1.69 3.59 -9.21
CA PHE A 56 -1.89 3.11 -10.58
C PHE A 56 -3.37 2.94 -10.85
N ARG A 57 -3.89 3.71 -11.82
CA ARG A 57 -5.27 3.56 -12.28
C ARG A 57 -5.29 2.74 -13.56
N CYS A 58 -6.03 1.64 -13.56
CA CYS A 58 -6.27 0.93 -14.81
C CYS A 58 -7.22 1.76 -15.70
N LYS A 59 -6.96 1.82 -17.01
CA LYS A 59 -7.89 2.40 -17.98
C LYS A 59 -9.28 1.78 -17.77
N ASN A 60 -10.31 2.63 -17.75
CA ASN A 60 -11.72 2.28 -17.54
C ASN A 60 -12.06 1.65 -16.17
N SER A 61 -11.21 1.82 -15.14
CA SER A 61 -11.51 1.36 -13.78
C SER A 61 -11.49 2.51 -12.78
N SER A 62 -12.51 2.56 -11.92
CA SER A 62 -12.51 3.38 -10.71
C SER A 62 -11.53 2.86 -9.65
N ASN A 63 -11.14 1.57 -9.74
CA ASN A 63 -10.24 0.95 -8.80
C ASN A 63 -8.78 1.34 -9.05
N VAL A 64 -8.17 1.84 -7.98
CA VAL A 64 -6.76 2.22 -7.94
C VAL A 64 -5.97 1.15 -7.24
N ARG A 65 -4.76 0.91 -7.75
CA ARG A 65 -3.84 -0.09 -7.25
C ARG A 65 -2.52 0.54 -6.84
N LEU A 66 -1.83 -0.15 -5.94
CA LEU A 66 -0.53 0.20 -5.39
C LEU A 66 0.45 -0.90 -5.78
N ASN A 67 1.67 -0.51 -6.14
CA ASN A 67 2.72 -1.48 -6.42
C ASN A 67 3.16 -2.14 -5.11
N LYS A 68 3.09 -3.47 -5.04
CA LYS A 68 3.54 -4.25 -3.90
C LYS A 68 5.03 -4.02 -3.63
N PHE A 69 5.84 -3.88 -4.67
CA PHE A 69 7.28 -3.68 -4.52
C PHE A 69 7.61 -2.38 -3.78
N ASP A 70 6.92 -1.28 -4.10
CA ASP A 70 7.10 -0.01 -3.40
C ASP A 70 6.66 -0.11 -1.93
N ILE A 71 5.56 -0.82 -1.66
CA ILE A 71 5.11 -1.10 -0.29
C ILE A 71 6.18 -1.89 0.46
N ASP A 72 6.69 -2.96 -0.12
CA ASP A 72 7.71 -3.79 0.51
C ASP A 72 8.96 -3.00 0.82
N LYS A 73 9.46 -2.25 -0.17
CA LYS A 73 10.63 -1.40 0.00
C LYS A 73 10.46 -0.38 1.13
N HIS A 74 9.28 0.21 1.28
CA HIS A 74 9.01 1.15 2.37
C HIS A 74 8.97 0.44 3.73
N PHE A 75 8.17 -0.63 3.84
CA PHE A 75 7.91 -1.30 5.12
C PHE A 75 9.10 -2.13 5.62
N SER A 76 9.97 -2.64 4.73
CA SER A 76 11.23 -3.28 5.13
C SER A 76 12.25 -2.33 5.78
N LEU A 77 12.07 -1.01 5.65
CA LEU A 77 12.96 -0.01 6.26
C LEU A 77 12.44 0.53 7.60
N VAL A 78 11.14 0.34 7.90
CA VAL A 78 10.47 0.96 9.06
C VAL A 78 9.97 -0.04 10.10
N ASN A 79 10.15 -1.34 9.83
CA ASN A 79 9.96 -2.44 10.77
C ASN A 79 11.31 -3.05 11.13
#